data_AF-A0A7J2KDW6-F1
#
_entry.id   AF-A0A7J2KDW6-F1
#
_cell.length_a   1.000
_cell.length_b   1.000
_cell.length_c   1.000
_cell.angle_alpha   90.00
_cell.angle_beta   90.00
_cell.angle_gamma   90.00
#
_symmetry.space_group_name_H-M   'P 1'
#
loop_
_entity.id
_entity.type
_entity.pdbx_description
1 polymer ?
#
loop_
_entity_poly.entity_id
_entity_poly.type
_entity_poly.pdbx_seq_one_letter_code
_entity_poly.pdbx_strand_id
1 'polypeptide(L)'
;MDYIEPLSKVSSFGKIGVLDSEGKIRNLRRGMVNRFIAGYAWGFATAAMLFNNPKYLKIAEHQIQWILGFNPCDVSMMAGVGAGPGCYHHRYCFIEGHEDGIVPGGILNGIVGGDGTIFDIGDFRTGNFIISDKLPLDYPIIDTDVRGWTYAYLTNEYWTLNNAWFILGSIQLYRALKKFKKNL
;
A
#
# COMPACT_ATOMS: atom_id res chain seq x y z
N MET A 1 9.58 -4.24 -19.04
CA MET A 1 9.72 -3.30 -17.92
C MET A 1 9.44 -1.87 -18.35
N ASP A 2 9.83 -1.50 -19.57
CA ASP A 2 9.71 -0.15 -20.12
C ASP A 2 8.27 0.41 -20.21
N TYR A 3 7.26 -0.45 -20.12
CA TYR A 3 5.85 -0.01 -20.05
C TYR A 3 5.42 0.43 -18.65
N ILE A 4 5.95 -0.20 -17.59
CA ILE A 4 5.57 0.07 -16.19
C ILE A 4 6.53 1.03 -15.52
N GLU A 5 7.82 1.01 -15.89
CA GLU A 5 8.83 1.89 -15.33
C GLU A 5 8.48 3.39 -15.41
N PRO A 6 7.90 3.92 -16.50
CA PRO A 6 7.46 5.32 -16.56
C PRO A 6 6.46 5.68 -15.46
N LEU A 7 5.64 4.72 -15.00
CA LEU A 7 4.65 4.94 -13.93
C LEU A 7 5.31 5.17 -12.56
N SER A 8 6.59 4.86 -12.39
CA SER A 8 7.33 5.16 -11.15
C SER A 8 7.54 6.65 -10.89
N LYS A 9 7.35 7.48 -11.92
CA LYS A 9 7.55 8.94 -11.86
C LYS A 9 6.28 9.72 -11.56
N VAL A 10 5.14 9.03 -11.46
CA VAL A 10 3.83 9.66 -11.24
C VAL A 10 3.69 10.13 -9.79
N SER A 11 4.16 9.31 -8.85
CA SER A 11 4.19 9.65 -7.43
C SER A 11 5.46 10.40 -7.07
N SER A 12 5.36 11.49 -6.32
CA SER A 12 6.52 12.15 -5.69
C SER A 12 7.25 11.24 -4.71
N PHE A 13 6.60 10.18 -4.22
CA PHE A 13 7.18 9.15 -3.34
C PHE A 13 7.74 7.95 -4.11
N GLY A 14 7.70 7.98 -5.45
CA GLY A 14 8.27 6.93 -6.31
C GLY A 14 7.51 5.61 -6.32
N LYS A 15 6.34 5.55 -5.67
CA LYS A 15 5.38 4.45 -5.79
C LYS A 15 4.85 4.36 -7.23
N ILE A 16 4.75 3.15 -7.77
CA ILE A 16 4.30 2.88 -9.15
C ILE A 16 2.85 3.28 -9.34
N GLY A 17 2.57 4.25 -10.21
CA GLY A 17 1.21 4.62 -10.64
C GLY A 17 0.47 3.48 -11.35
N VAL A 18 -0.77 3.72 -11.74
CA VAL A 18 -1.63 2.75 -12.43
C VAL A 18 -2.31 3.40 -13.63
N LEU A 19 -2.84 2.57 -14.52
CA LEU A 19 -3.79 3.03 -15.54
C LEU A 19 -5.21 2.75 -15.03
N ASP A 20 -6.12 3.70 -15.22
CA ASP A 20 -7.54 3.47 -14.99
C ASP A 20 -8.20 2.72 -16.17
N SER A 21 -9.51 2.51 -16.09
CA SER A 21 -10.28 1.79 -17.12
C SER A 21 -10.29 2.48 -18.49
N GLU A 22 -9.97 3.78 -18.54
CA GLU A 22 -9.86 4.56 -19.77
C GLU A 22 -8.41 4.66 -20.26
N GLY A 23 -7.47 4.00 -19.57
CA GLY A 23 -6.04 4.04 -19.90
C GLY A 23 -5.33 5.33 -19.46
N LYS A 24 -5.97 6.17 -18.64
CA LYS A 24 -5.32 7.40 -18.11
C LYS A 24 -4.41 7.04 -16.95
N ILE A 25 -3.28 7.75 -16.86
CA ILE A 25 -2.31 7.58 -15.78
C ILE A 25 -2.86 8.17 -14.50
N ARG A 26 -2.78 7.39 -13.42
CA ARG A 26 -3.24 7.74 -12.07
C ARG A 26 -2.15 7.46 -11.04
N ASN A 27 -1.99 8.37 -10.08
CA ASN A 27 -1.14 8.12 -8.93
C ASN A 27 -1.78 7.10 -7.99
N LEU A 28 -3.07 7.26 -7.70
CA LEU A 28 -3.83 6.41 -6.78
C LEU A 28 -5.14 5.96 -7.45
N ARG A 29 -5.65 4.79 -7.05
CA ARG A 29 -6.99 4.32 -7.48
C ARG A 29 -7.70 3.64 -6.31
N ARG A 30 -9.03 3.58 -6.38
CA ARG A 30 -9.89 2.92 -5.37
C ARG A 30 -9.56 1.46 -5.08
N GLY A 31 -9.03 0.71 -6.05
CA GLY A 31 -8.77 -0.74 -5.92
C GLY A 31 -7.29 -1.13 -5.95
N MET A 32 -6.38 -0.20 -5.66
CA MET A 32 -4.96 -0.52 -5.56
C MET A 32 -4.60 -0.73 -4.11
N VAL A 33 -4.55 -2.00 -3.75
CA VAL A 33 -4.15 -2.47 -2.44
C VAL A 33 -2.67 -2.85 -2.41
N ASN A 34 -2.09 -2.88 -1.22
CA ASN A 34 -0.66 -3.10 -0.99
C ASN A 34 -0.10 -4.39 -1.62
N ARG A 35 -0.92 -5.41 -1.92
CA ARG A 35 -0.47 -6.59 -2.69
C ARG A 35 0.17 -6.22 -4.04
N PHE A 36 -0.36 -5.22 -4.74
CA PHE A 36 0.17 -4.82 -6.06
C PHE A 36 1.48 -4.05 -5.91
N ILE A 37 1.54 -3.14 -4.94
CA ILE A 37 2.73 -2.34 -4.64
C ILE A 37 3.89 -3.26 -4.25
N ALA A 38 3.65 -4.21 -3.35
CA ALA A 38 4.65 -5.20 -2.98
C ALA A 38 5.01 -6.17 -4.12
N GLY A 39 4.05 -6.51 -4.99
CA GLY A 39 4.32 -7.25 -6.23
C GLY A 39 5.26 -6.50 -7.17
N TYR A 40 5.11 -5.18 -7.31
CA TYR A 40 6.06 -4.35 -8.06
C TYR A 40 7.45 -4.36 -7.41
N ALA A 41 7.54 -4.32 -6.08
CA ALA A 41 8.82 -4.46 -5.37
C ALA A 41 9.54 -5.75 -5.80
N TRP A 42 8.84 -6.88 -5.79
CA TRP A 42 9.38 -8.16 -6.21
C TRP A 42 9.84 -8.15 -7.68
N GLY A 43 9.00 -7.63 -8.58
CA GLY A 43 9.29 -7.59 -10.02
C GLY A 43 10.50 -6.72 -10.36
N PHE A 44 10.55 -5.51 -9.80
CA PHE A 44 11.66 -4.58 -10.03
C PHE A 44 12.95 -5.04 -9.35
N ALA A 45 12.90 -5.63 -8.15
CA ALA A 45 14.09 -6.21 -7.53
C ALA A 45 14.66 -7.37 -8.36
N THR A 46 13.77 -8.20 -8.94
CA THR A 46 14.17 -9.27 -9.86
C THR A 46 14.82 -8.70 -11.13
N ALA A 47 14.19 -7.71 -11.75
CA ALA A 47 14.75 -7.04 -12.93
C ALA A 47 16.10 -6.38 -12.63
N ALA A 48 16.27 -5.75 -11.48
CA ALA A 48 17.54 -5.18 -11.05
C ALA A 48 18.65 -6.24 -11.03
N MET A 49 18.36 -7.42 -10.50
CA MET A 49 19.34 -8.51 -10.44
C MET A 49 19.63 -9.15 -11.80
N LEU A 50 18.61 -9.30 -12.66
CA LEU A 50 18.75 -9.92 -13.98
C LEU A 50 19.50 -9.02 -14.95
N PHE A 51 19.15 -7.73 -14.98
CA PHE A 51 19.73 -6.75 -15.90
C PHE A 51 20.91 -5.98 -15.31
N ASN A 52 21.28 -6.26 -14.07
CA ASN A 52 22.31 -5.53 -13.32
C ASN A 52 22.12 -4.00 -13.36
N ASN A 53 20.86 -3.54 -13.28
CA ASN A 53 20.51 -2.14 -13.40
C ASN A 53 20.01 -1.56 -12.07
N PRO A 54 20.76 -0.65 -11.42
CA PRO A 54 20.40 -0.10 -10.11
C PRO A 54 19.14 0.78 -10.14
N LYS A 55 18.73 1.26 -11.31
CA LYS A 55 17.47 2.01 -11.47
C LYS A 55 16.27 1.21 -11.00
N TYR A 56 16.21 -0.07 -11.36
CA TYR A 56 15.11 -0.95 -10.94
C TYR A 56 15.18 -1.26 -9.44
N LEU A 57 16.37 -1.31 -8.86
CA LEU A 57 16.54 -1.50 -7.41
C LEU A 57 15.90 -0.33 -6.64
N LYS A 58 16.16 0.91 -7.07
CA LYS A 58 15.56 2.11 -6.47
C LYS A 58 14.03 2.11 -6.56
N ILE A 59 13.48 1.73 -7.72
CA ILE A 59 12.02 1.61 -7.89
C ILE A 59 11.45 0.56 -6.93
N ALA A 60 12.09 -0.60 -6.82
CA ALA A 60 11.65 -1.67 -5.93
C ALA A 60 11.65 -1.23 -4.46
N GLU A 61 12.70 -0.52 -4.04
CA GLU A 61 12.84 0.00 -2.68
C GLU A 61 11.72 0.97 -2.31
N HIS A 62 11.39 1.93 -3.18
CA HIS A 62 10.30 2.88 -2.93
C HIS A 62 8.95 2.19 -2.72
N GLN A 63 8.71 1.01 -3.32
CA GLN A 63 7.45 0.29 -3.11
C GLN A 63 7.33 -0.26 -1.69
N ILE A 64 8.43 -0.78 -1.12
CA ILE A 64 8.45 -1.23 0.27
C ILE A 64 8.40 -0.04 1.23
N GLN A 65 9.15 1.02 0.95
CA GLN A 65 9.13 2.24 1.75
C GLN A 65 7.73 2.89 1.79
N TRP A 66 6.99 2.89 0.68
CA TRP A 66 5.59 3.34 0.64
C TRP A 66 4.72 2.62 1.67
N ILE A 67 4.83 1.28 1.75
CA ILE A 67 4.08 0.45 2.70
C ILE A 67 4.48 0.76 4.14
N LEU A 68 5.74 1.13 4.37
CA LEU A 68 6.31 1.41 5.70
C LEU A 68 6.22 2.87 6.14
N GLY A 69 5.51 3.73 5.39
CA GLY A 69 5.21 5.11 5.81
C GLY A 69 5.77 6.21 4.91
N PHE A 70 6.61 5.90 3.92
CA PHE A 70 7.09 6.90 2.95
C PHE A 70 6.03 7.16 1.88
N ASN A 71 4.95 7.81 2.29
CA ASN A 71 3.75 8.06 1.49
C ASN A 71 3.10 9.40 1.95
N PRO A 72 2.13 9.96 1.21
CA PRO A 72 1.61 11.31 1.50
C PRO A 72 0.81 11.40 2.80
N CYS A 73 0.46 10.29 3.42
CA CYS A 73 -0.25 10.26 4.69
C CYS A 73 0.70 10.12 5.89
N ASP A 74 2.01 9.90 5.67
CA ASP A 74 3.00 9.61 6.72
C ASP A 74 2.56 8.46 7.65
N VAL A 75 1.91 7.45 7.07
CA VAL A 75 1.33 6.30 7.78
C VAL A 75 1.93 5.00 7.27
N SER A 76 2.53 4.23 8.16
CA SER A 76 2.84 2.83 7.92
C SER A 76 1.57 2.00 7.83
N MET A 77 1.46 1.24 6.75
CA MET A 77 0.38 0.29 6.52
C MET A 77 0.76 -1.12 7.00
N MET A 78 1.90 -1.26 7.70
CA MET A 78 2.30 -2.46 8.42
C MET A 78 2.05 -2.25 9.92
N ALA A 79 1.12 -3.00 10.49
CA ALA A 79 0.79 -2.88 11.89
C ALA A 79 1.99 -3.26 12.79
N GLY A 80 2.22 -2.46 13.84
CA GLY A 80 3.35 -2.65 14.77
C GLY A 80 4.71 -2.15 14.26
N VAL A 81 4.78 -1.52 13.07
CA VAL A 81 6.00 -0.92 12.53
C VAL A 81 5.71 0.52 12.11
N GLY A 82 6.44 1.50 12.66
CA GLY A 82 6.22 2.92 12.36
C GLY A 82 4.89 3.46 12.90
N ALA A 83 4.53 4.69 12.50
CA ALA A 83 3.25 5.30 12.85
C ALA A 83 2.13 4.69 12.00
N GLY A 84 1.21 3.93 12.61
CA GLY A 84 0.07 3.32 11.91
C GLY A 84 -1.15 4.24 11.84
N PRO A 85 -2.24 3.82 11.17
CA PRO A 85 -3.47 4.60 11.08
C PRO A 85 -4.25 4.68 12.41
N GLY A 86 -3.88 3.88 13.41
CA GLY A 86 -4.53 3.88 14.73
C GLY A 86 -5.85 3.11 14.80
N CYS A 87 -6.43 2.74 13.66
CA CYS A 87 -7.62 1.89 13.57
C CYS A 87 -7.45 0.76 12.53
N TYR A 88 -8.04 -0.40 12.82
CA TYR A 88 -7.89 -1.61 12.02
C TYR A 88 -9.25 -2.28 11.77
N HIS A 89 -9.53 -2.64 10.52
CA HIS A 89 -10.72 -3.41 10.18
C HIS A 89 -10.41 -4.91 10.32
N HIS A 90 -10.47 -5.42 11.54
CA HIS A 90 -10.22 -6.83 11.83
C HIS A 90 -11.09 -7.34 12.98
N ARG A 91 -11.63 -8.56 12.84
CA ARG A 91 -12.55 -9.14 13.84
C ARG A 91 -11.88 -9.55 15.15
N TYR A 92 -10.56 -9.52 15.25
CA TYR A 92 -9.88 -9.76 16.53
C TYR A 92 -10.21 -8.69 17.58
N CYS A 93 -10.76 -7.54 17.16
CA CYS A 93 -11.33 -6.55 18.08
C CYS A 93 -12.44 -7.10 19.00
N PHE A 94 -13.03 -8.26 18.68
CA PHE A 94 -14.04 -8.93 19.50
C PHE A 94 -13.45 -9.96 20.47
N ILE A 95 -12.11 -10.13 20.52
CA ILE A 95 -11.41 -10.99 21.46
C ILE A 95 -10.97 -10.12 22.64
N GLU A 96 -11.26 -10.56 23.87
CA GLU A 96 -10.84 -9.87 25.10
C GLU A 96 -9.31 -9.64 25.11
N GLY A 97 -8.90 -8.41 25.37
CA GLY A 97 -7.50 -7.98 25.36
C GLY A 97 -6.93 -7.65 23.98
N HIS A 98 -7.74 -7.70 22.92
CA HIS A 98 -7.38 -7.39 21.54
C HIS A 98 -8.34 -6.39 20.89
N GLU A 99 -8.99 -5.54 21.68
CA GLU A 99 -10.00 -4.58 21.25
C GLU A 99 -9.45 -3.55 20.24
N ASP A 100 -8.14 -3.36 20.22
CA ASP A 100 -7.45 -2.55 19.22
C ASP A 100 -7.42 -3.19 17.82
N GLY A 101 -7.79 -4.47 17.69
CA GLY A 101 -7.81 -5.21 16.43
C GLY A 101 -6.44 -5.38 15.77
N ILE A 102 -5.35 -5.05 16.46
CA ILE A 102 -4.01 -5.03 15.86
C ILE A 102 -3.50 -6.44 15.62
N VAL A 103 -2.93 -6.65 14.43
CA VAL A 103 -2.19 -7.88 14.10
C VAL A 103 -0.77 -7.46 13.72
N PRO A 104 0.22 -7.53 14.64
CA PRO A 104 1.59 -7.13 14.36
C PRO A 104 2.16 -7.81 13.11
N GLY A 105 2.73 -7.01 12.21
CA GLY A 105 3.22 -7.45 10.91
C GLY A 105 2.14 -7.64 9.83
N GLY A 106 0.86 -7.47 10.17
CA GLY A 106 -0.25 -7.44 9.23
C GLY A 106 -0.15 -6.24 8.28
N ILE A 107 -0.38 -6.48 6.98
CA ILE A 107 -0.36 -5.42 5.95
C ILE A 107 -1.78 -5.07 5.56
N LEU A 108 -2.14 -3.80 5.77
CA LEU A 108 -3.46 -3.26 5.43
C LEU A 108 -3.64 -3.15 3.92
N ASN A 109 -4.89 -3.02 3.47
CA ASN A 109 -5.21 -2.71 2.07
C ASN A 109 -4.51 -1.44 1.61
N GLY A 110 -4.55 -0.39 2.42
CA GLY A 110 -3.73 0.80 2.27
C GLY A 110 -4.45 1.99 1.63
N ILE A 111 -3.65 2.96 1.17
CA ILE A 111 -4.14 4.25 0.67
C ILE A 111 -4.86 4.09 -0.67
N VAL A 112 -6.10 4.57 -0.74
CA VAL A 112 -6.88 4.69 -1.97
C VAL A 112 -6.88 6.13 -2.50
N GLY A 113 -7.29 6.29 -3.76
CA GLY A 113 -7.34 7.60 -4.42
C GLY A 113 -8.77 8.09 -4.59
N GLY A 114 -8.99 9.37 -4.31
CA GLY A 114 -10.21 10.09 -4.70
C GLY A 114 -10.38 10.16 -6.22
N ASP A 115 -11.62 10.38 -6.66
CA ASP A 115 -11.96 10.55 -8.07
C ASP A 115 -13.03 11.61 -8.34
N GLY A 116 -13.27 12.49 -7.36
CA GLY A 116 -14.26 13.57 -7.45
C GLY A 116 -15.71 13.12 -7.24
N THR A 117 -15.97 11.83 -7.02
CA THR A 117 -17.31 11.32 -6.73
C THR A 117 -17.43 10.83 -5.29
N ILE A 118 -18.66 10.55 -4.86
CA ILE A 118 -18.93 9.96 -3.55
C ILE A 118 -18.76 8.44 -3.66
N PHE A 119 -18.05 7.83 -2.73
CA PHE A 119 -17.96 6.37 -2.64
C PHE A 119 -17.70 5.85 -1.24
N ASP A 120 -18.15 4.63 -1.02
CA ASP A 120 -17.96 3.91 0.23
C ASP A 120 -16.53 3.39 0.36
N ILE A 121 -15.94 3.68 1.51
CA ILE A 121 -14.69 3.11 2.01
C ILE A 121 -15.00 1.97 3.00
N GLY A 122 -16.16 2.04 3.67
CA GLY A 122 -16.68 0.99 4.54
C GLY A 122 -17.70 0.05 3.88
N ASP A 123 -18.23 -0.90 4.65
CA ASP A 123 -19.26 -1.84 4.18
C ASP A 123 -20.66 -1.24 4.31
N PHE A 124 -21.25 -0.87 3.17
CA PHE A 124 -22.60 -0.30 3.07
C PHE A 124 -23.68 -1.17 3.74
N ARG A 125 -23.48 -2.50 3.83
CA ARG A 125 -24.45 -3.43 4.43
C ARG A 125 -24.56 -3.31 5.94
N THR A 126 -23.58 -2.68 6.57
CA THR A 126 -23.52 -2.53 8.04
C THR A 126 -24.27 -1.29 8.55
N GLY A 127 -24.72 -0.41 7.66
CA GLY A 127 -25.33 0.87 8.03
C GLY A 127 -24.37 1.89 8.64
N ASN A 128 -23.07 1.58 8.70
CA ASN A 128 -22.03 2.48 9.18
C ASN A 128 -21.24 3.03 7.99
N PHE A 129 -21.63 4.22 7.55
CA PHE A 129 -21.11 4.82 6.33
C PHE A 129 -19.80 5.56 6.60
N ILE A 130 -18.71 5.01 6.08
CA ILE A 130 -17.44 5.74 5.92
C ILE A 130 -17.28 5.97 4.43
N ILE A 131 -17.34 7.24 4.02
CA ILE A 131 -17.37 7.65 2.62
C ILE A 131 -16.25 8.63 2.30
N SER A 132 -15.77 8.58 1.06
CA SER A 132 -15.05 9.70 0.46
C SER A 132 -16.07 10.64 -0.15
N ASP A 133 -16.16 11.88 0.33
CA ASP A 133 -17.11 12.88 -0.19
C ASP A 133 -16.43 13.81 -1.20
N LYS A 134 -16.48 13.43 -2.48
CA LYS A 134 -16.03 14.26 -3.63
C LYS A 134 -14.57 14.75 -3.52
N LEU A 135 -13.72 13.97 -2.85
CA LEU A 135 -12.31 14.29 -2.75
C LEU A 135 -11.66 14.33 -4.15
N PRO A 136 -10.72 15.26 -4.40
CA PRO A 136 -10.10 15.43 -5.71
C PRO A 136 -9.50 14.15 -6.27
N LEU A 137 -9.30 14.14 -7.59
CA LEU A 137 -8.60 13.09 -8.29
C LEU A 137 -7.24 12.79 -7.62
N ASP A 138 -6.98 11.53 -7.30
CA ASP A 138 -5.74 11.07 -6.66
C ASP A 138 -5.48 11.66 -5.27
N TYR A 139 -6.48 12.26 -4.63
CA TYR A 139 -6.38 12.63 -3.23
C TYR A 139 -6.17 11.35 -2.39
N PRO A 140 -5.13 11.28 -1.55
CA PRO A 140 -4.84 10.08 -0.77
C PRO A 140 -5.83 9.92 0.38
N ILE A 141 -6.40 8.73 0.48
CA ILE A 141 -7.42 8.41 1.48
C ILE A 141 -7.02 7.14 2.21
N ILE A 142 -6.93 7.27 3.54
CA ILE A 142 -6.80 6.18 4.51
C ILE A 142 -7.58 6.62 5.74
N ASP A 143 -8.35 5.72 6.35
CA ASP A 143 -9.08 6.07 7.55
C ASP A 143 -8.14 6.15 8.75
N THR A 144 -8.17 7.31 9.41
CA THR A 144 -7.42 7.63 10.63
C THR A 144 -8.30 8.30 11.68
N ASP A 145 -9.62 8.35 11.46
CA ASP A 145 -10.54 9.21 12.21
C ASP A 145 -10.96 8.59 13.56
N VAL A 146 -10.69 7.30 13.75
CA VAL A 146 -11.03 6.55 14.95
C VAL A 146 -9.82 5.82 15.51
N ARG A 147 -9.93 5.29 16.74
CA ARG A 147 -8.90 4.47 17.38
C ARG A 147 -9.41 3.06 17.66
N GLY A 148 -8.54 2.08 17.49
CA GLY A 148 -8.84 0.65 17.69
C GLY A 148 -9.46 0.04 16.43
N TRP A 149 -10.76 0.20 16.24
CA TRP A 149 -11.48 -0.48 15.16
C TRP A 149 -12.23 0.47 14.23
N THR A 150 -12.30 0.12 12.95
CA THR A 150 -13.01 0.91 11.93
C THR A 150 -13.85 0.03 11.00
N TYR A 151 -14.94 0.61 10.45
CA TYR A 151 -15.70 0.02 9.34
C TYR A 151 -15.01 0.17 7.97
N ALA A 152 -13.93 0.94 7.86
CA ALA A 152 -13.23 1.29 6.62
C ALA A 152 -12.38 0.13 6.07
N TYR A 153 -13.01 -0.97 5.70
CA TYR A 153 -12.31 -2.17 5.22
C TYR A 153 -11.46 -1.89 3.97
N LEU A 154 -11.91 -0.99 3.10
CA LEU A 154 -11.22 -0.70 1.83
C LEU A 154 -9.79 -0.21 2.05
N THR A 155 -9.54 0.52 3.14
CA THR A 155 -8.22 1.07 3.49
C THR A 155 -7.54 0.32 4.63
N ASN A 156 -8.30 -0.14 5.65
CA ASN A 156 -7.75 -0.59 6.94
C ASN A 156 -7.95 -2.09 7.21
N GLU A 157 -8.38 -2.89 6.24
CA GLU A 157 -8.48 -4.35 6.40
C GLU A 157 -7.15 -5.05 6.11
N TYR A 158 -6.84 -6.07 6.91
CA TYR A 158 -5.74 -7.00 6.63
C TYR A 158 -6.13 -7.99 5.54
N TRP A 159 -5.17 -8.34 4.69
CA TRP A 159 -5.39 -9.42 3.74
C TRP A 159 -4.15 -10.30 3.56
N THR A 160 -4.36 -11.62 3.53
CA THR A 160 -3.29 -12.60 3.36
C THR A 160 -2.46 -12.37 2.10
N LEU A 161 -3.07 -11.87 1.03
CA LEU A 161 -2.36 -11.51 -0.20
C LEU A 161 -1.46 -10.28 -0.03
N ASN A 162 -1.86 -9.29 0.79
CA ASN A 162 -1.00 -8.13 1.06
C ASN A 162 0.26 -8.59 1.79
N ASN A 163 0.10 -9.43 2.83
CA ASN A 163 1.21 -10.03 3.57
C ASN A 163 2.11 -10.90 2.70
N ALA A 164 1.55 -11.80 1.89
CA ALA A 164 2.32 -12.71 1.04
C ALA A 164 3.22 -11.93 0.06
N TRP A 165 2.66 -10.93 -0.63
CA TRP A 165 3.42 -10.11 -1.56
C TRP A 165 4.43 -9.22 -0.85
N PHE A 166 4.11 -8.67 0.32
CA PHE A 166 5.08 -7.89 1.11
C PHE A 166 6.29 -8.73 1.50
N ILE A 167 6.09 -9.96 1.99
CA ILE A 167 7.17 -10.89 2.33
C ILE A 167 8.01 -11.19 1.10
N LEU A 168 7.38 -11.58 -0.02
CA LEU A 168 8.09 -11.89 -1.26
C LEU A 168 8.89 -10.68 -1.77
N GLY A 169 8.25 -9.51 -1.84
CA GLY A 169 8.86 -8.26 -2.27
C GLY A 169 10.05 -7.84 -1.41
N SER A 170 9.89 -7.90 -0.09
CA SER A 170 10.94 -7.54 0.88
C SER A 170 12.14 -8.48 0.81
N ILE A 171 11.91 -9.81 0.75
CA ILE A 171 12.99 -10.80 0.61
C ILE A 171 13.73 -10.59 -0.71
N GLN A 172 13.01 -10.38 -1.81
CA GLN A 172 13.63 -10.21 -3.12
C GLN A 172 14.43 -8.90 -3.21
N LEU A 173 13.90 -7.81 -2.64
CA LEU A 173 14.60 -6.54 -2.50
C LEU A 173 15.88 -6.71 -1.67
N TYR A 174 15.83 -7.41 -0.54
CA TYR A 174 17.00 -7.69 0.29
C TYR A 174 18.08 -8.47 -0.49
N ARG A 175 17.68 -9.49 -1.26
CA ARG A 175 18.62 -10.25 -2.13
C ARG A 175 19.26 -9.35 -3.18
N ALA A 176 18.48 -8.47 -3.80
CA ALA A 176 18.98 -7.51 -4.78
C ALA A 176 19.98 -6.53 -4.13
N LEU A 177 19.62 -5.92 -3.00
CA LEU A 177 20.52 -5.04 -2.22
C LEU A 177 21.85 -5.73 -1.89
N LYS A 178 21.80 -6.98 -1.43
CA LYS A 178 23.02 -7.77 -1.13
C LYS A 178 23.87 -8.02 -2.36
N LYS A 179 23.26 -8.29 -3.52
CA LYS A 179 23.98 -8.47 -4.79
C LYS A 179 24.70 -7.19 -5.20
N PHE A 180 24.03 -6.04 -5.15
CA PHE A 180 24.62 -4.76 -5.53
C PHE A 180 25.66 -4.25 -4.53
N LYS A 181 25.50 -4.51 -3.22
CA LYS A 181 26.54 -4.23 -2.21
C LYS A 181 27.84 -5.01 -2.41
N LYS A 182 27.78 -6.22 -2.98
CA LYS A 182 28.98 -7.02 -3.29
C LYS A 182 29.74 -6.54 -4.53
N ASN A 183 29.11 -5.70 -5.35
CA ASN A 183 29.68 -5.18 -6.60
C ASN A 183 30.22 -3.74 -6.44
N LEU A 184 30.18 -3.20 -5.23
CA LEU A 184 30.84 -1.97 -4.81
C LEU A 184 32.16 -2.33 -4.11
#